data_AF-A0A961L8E2-F1
#
_entry.id   AF-A0A961L8E2-F1
#
_cell.length_a   1.000
_cell.length_b   1.000
_cell.length_c   1.000
_cell.angle_alpha   90.00
_cell.angle_beta   90.00
_cell.angle_gamma   90.00
#
_symmetry.space_group_name_H-M   'P 1'
#
loop_
_entity.id
_entity.type
_entity.pdbx_description
1 polymer ?
#
loop_
_entity_poly.entity_id
_entity_poly.type
_entity_poly.pdbx_seq_one_letter_code
_entity_poly.pdbx_strand_id
1 'polypeptide(L)'
;MKGFAASWQFWAIGSACFAALTAIFAKVGIENVNSDFATFVRTVIILALVTAIMVVGGAWQPPASVSSRTYLFLLLSGLATGASWLCYFRALKLGDAARVAPL
;
A
#
# COMPACT_ATOMS: atom_id res chain seq x y z
N MET A 1 -5.37 -31.05 1.35
CA MET A 1 -5.76 -30.05 2.36
C MET A 1 -5.32 -28.69 1.83
N LYS A 2 -6.24 -27.83 1.36
CA LYS A 2 -5.88 -26.44 1.05
C LYS A 2 -5.50 -25.81 2.39
N GLY A 3 -4.20 -25.63 2.63
CA GLY A 3 -3.68 -25.12 3.91
C GLY A 3 -4.35 -23.80 4.26
N PHE A 4 -4.42 -23.46 5.56
CA PHE A 4 -5.03 -22.20 6.03
C PHE A 4 -4.53 -20.95 5.26
N ALA A 5 -3.29 -20.96 4.76
CA ALA A 5 -2.72 -19.91 3.91
C ALA A 5 -3.32 -19.80 2.49
N ALA A 6 -4.11 -20.77 2.03
CA ALA A 6 -4.81 -20.73 0.74
C ALA A 6 -6.24 -20.15 0.86
N SER A 7 -6.71 -19.86 2.08
CA SER A 7 -8.01 -19.25 2.33
C SER A 7 -7.91 -17.73 2.15
N TRP A 8 -8.82 -17.16 1.36
CA TRP A 8 -8.89 -15.71 1.17
C TRP A 8 -9.22 -14.99 2.48
N GLN A 9 -9.93 -15.64 3.40
CA GLN A 9 -10.24 -15.09 4.73
C GLN A 9 -8.97 -14.86 5.56
N PHE A 10 -8.00 -15.78 5.50
CA PHE A 10 -6.73 -15.63 6.20
C PHE A 10 -5.99 -14.36 5.73
N TRP A 11 -5.89 -14.18 4.40
CA TRP A 11 -5.27 -12.99 3.82
C TRP A 11 -6.06 -11.70 4.09
N ALA A 12 -7.39 -11.77 4.11
CA ALA A 12 -8.25 -10.63 4.43
C ALA A 12 -8.07 -10.15 5.88
N ILE A 13 -8.03 -11.07 6.84
CA ILE A 13 -7.77 -10.74 8.25
C ILE A 13 -6.36 -10.15 8.41
N GLY A 14 -5.35 -10.77 7.77
CA GLY A 14 -4.00 -10.21 7.75
C GLY A 14 -3.97 -8.79 7.20
N SER A 15 -4.65 -8.53 6.07
CA SER A 15 -4.78 -7.20 5.48
C SER A 15 -5.43 -6.20 6.43
N ALA A 16 -6.48 -6.59 7.15
CA ALA A 16 -7.14 -5.72 8.12
C ALA A 16 -6.20 -5.35 9.29
N CYS A 17 -5.43 -6.31 9.82
CA CYS A 17 -4.43 -6.06 10.84
C CYS A 17 -3.34 -5.06 10.37
N PHE A 18 -2.79 -5.27 9.17
CA PHE A 18 -1.80 -4.36 8.60
C PHE A 18 -2.37 -2.98 8.27
N ALA A 19 -3.63 -2.89 7.86
CA ALA A 19 -4.31 -1.61 7.64
C ALA A 19 -4.45 -0.82 8.95
N ALA A 20 -4.84 -1.48 10.04
CA ALA A 20 -4.93 -0.84 11.36
C ALA A 20 -3.56 -0.33 11.85
N LEU A 21 -2.51 -1.16 11.73
CA LEU A 21 -1.14 -0.75 12.07
C LEU A 21 -0.66 0.43 11.21
N THR A 22 -0.96 0.38 9.91
CA THR A 22 -0.64 1.47 8.98
C THR A 22 -1.30 2.78 9.41
N ALA A 23 -2.58 2.76 9.80
CA ALA A 23 -3.28 3.95 10.24
C ALA A 23 -2.64 4.58 11.47
N ILE A 24 -2.25 3.75 12.45
CA ILE A 24 -1.58 4.18 13.69
C ILE A 24 -0.21 4.80 13.35
N PHE A 25 0.65 4.08 12.63
CA PHE A 25 1.98 4.57 12.27
C PHE A 25 1.94 5.80 11.37
N ALA A 26 0.98 5.87 10.45
CA ALA A 26 0.81 7.03 9.60
C ALA A 26 0.39 8.26 10.41
N LYS A 27 -0.56 8.14 11.35
CA LYS A 27 -0.99 9.26 12.19
C LYS A 27 0.17 9.83 13.01
N VAL A 28 0.97 8.97 13.64
CA VAL A 28 2.18 9.37 14.39
C VAL A 28 3.23 9.95 13.44
N GLY A 29 3.43 9.33 12.28
CA GLY A 29 4.46 9.72 11.31
C GLY A 29 4.20 11.06 10.63
N ILE A 30 2.95 11.47 10.42
CA ILE A 30 2.58 12.74 9.75
C ILE A 30 2.39 13.93 10.69
N GLU A 31 2.49 13.72 12.01
CA GLU A 31 2.22 14.74 13.03
C GLU A 31 3.16 15.95 12.88
N ASN A 32 4.46 15.68 12.71
CA ASN A 32 5.51 16.71 12.68
C ASN A 32 6.12 16.96 11.29
N VAL A 33 5.57 16.36 10.24
CA VAL A 33 6.06 16.52 8.86
C VAL A 33 4.92 16.74 7.87
N ASN A 34 5.24 17.19 6.66
CA ASN A 34 4.26 17.28 5.58
C ASN A 34 3.76 15.87 5.20
N SER A 35 2.45 15.72 5.00
CA SER A 35 1.82 14.43 4.62
C SER A 35 2.35 13.88 3.29
N ASP A 36 2.66 14.77 2.35
CA ASP A 36 3.16 14.40 1.03
C ASP A 36 4.59 13.87 1.14
N PHE A 37 5.41 14.47 2.01
CA PHE A 37 6.75 13.98 2.31
C PHE A 37 6.72 12.61 2.99
N ALA A 38 5.84 12.42 3.99
CA ALA A 38 5.67 11.10 4.62
C ALA A 38 5.19 10.04 3.61
N THR A 39 4.29 10.43 2.69
CA THR A 39 3.82 9.56 1.61
C THR A 39 4.96 9.19 0.66
N PHE A 40 5.81 10.15 0.29
CA PHE A 40 7.00 9.90 -0.51
C PHE A 40 7.93 8.88 0.15
N VAL A 41 8.29 9.08 1.42
CA VAL A 41 9.13 8.13 2.17
C VAL A 41 8.50 6.73 2.19
N ARG A 42 7.18 6.65 2.42
CA ARG A 42 6.44 5.38 2.38
C ARG A 42 6.53 4.69 1.01
N THR A 43 6.41 5.43 -0.09
CA THR A 43 6.50 4.86 -1.45
C THR A 43 7.89 4.27 -1.72
N VAL A 44 8.96 4.92 -1.26
CA VAL A 44 10.33 4.41 -1.41
C VAL A 44 10.52 3.10 -0.64
N ILE A 45 10.02 3.05 0.61
CA ILE A 45 10.08 1.83 1.43
C ILE A 45 9.29 0.69 0.77
N ILE A 46 8.07 0.96 0.28
CA ILE A 46 7.23 -0.03 -0.41
C ILE A 46 7.91 -0.52 -1.69
N LEU A 47 8.50 0.37 -2.48
CA LEU A 47 9.22 0.02 -3.71
C LEU A 47 10.39 -0.92 -3.40
N ALA A 48 11.19 -0.60 -2.38
CA ALA A 48 12.30 -1.45 -1.95
C ALA A 48 11.81 -2.82 -1.48
N LEU A 49 10.74 -2.86 -0.66
CA LEU A 49 10.16 -4.10 -0.16
C LEU A 49 9.63 -5.00 -1.29
N VAL A 50 8.83 -4.45 -2.20
CA VAL A 50 8.27 -5.21 -3.33
C VAL A 50 9.38 -5.71 -4.25
N THR A 51 10.39 -4.88 -4.52
CA THR A 51 11.55 -5.27 -5.32
C THR A 51 12.31 -6.42 -4.66
N ALA A 52 12.56 -6.35 -3.35
CA ALA A 52 13.22 -7.42 -2.60
C ALA A 52 12.43 -8.74 -2.66
N ILE A 53 11.11 -8.68 -2.46
CA ILE A 53 10.23 -9.86 -2.55
C ILE A 53 10.27 -10.46 -3.97
N MET A 54 10.22 -9.64 -5.02
CA MET A 54 10.27 -10.12 -6.41
C MET A 54 11.61 -10.79 -6.73
N VAL A 55 12.73 -10.22 -6.27
CA VAL A 55 14.07 -10.78 -6.50
C VAL A 55 14.26 -12.09 -5.73
N VAL A 56 13.92 -12.13 -4.44
CA VAL A 56 14.06 -13.34 -3.61
C VAL A 56 13.10 -14.44 -4.07
N GLY A 57 11.88 -14.08 -4.47
CA GLY A 57 10.88 -15.03 -4.97
C GLY A 57 11.10 -15.50 -6.41
N GLY A 58 12.10 -14.97 -7.13
CA GLY A 58 12.34 -15.30 -8.54
C GLY A 58 11.22 -14.89 -9.49
N ALA A 59 10.37 -13.94 -9.09
CA ALA A 59 9.18 -13.51 -9.81
C ALA A 59 9.44 -12.34 -10.79
N TRP A 60 10.71 -12.08 -11.11
CA TRP A 60 11.08 -11.00 -12.02
C TRP A 60 10.62 -11.32 -13.45
N GLN A 61 9.83 -10.43 -14.04
CA GLN A 61 9.35 -10.55 -15.41
C GLN A 61 10.05 -9.54 -16.32
N PRO A 62 10.44 -9.92 -17.55
CA PRO A 62 10.96 -8.98 -18.53
C PRO A 62 9.93 -7.89 -18.83
N PRO A 63 10.27 -6.60 -18.79
CA PRO A 63 9.30 -5.54 -19.09
C PRO A 63 8.66 -5.68 -20.49
N ALA A 64 9.39 -6.24 -21.45
CA ALA A 64 8.89 -6.49 -22.80
C ALA A 64 7.84 -7.62 -22.89
N SER A 65 7.69 -8.48 -21.87
CA SER A 65 6.69 -9.56 -21.89
C SER A 65 5.29 -9.10 -21.49
N VAL A 66 5.15 -7.86 -21.01
CA VAL A 66 3.88 -7.31 -20.51
C VAL A 66 3.23 -6.45 -21.59
N SER A 67 1.94 -6.65 -21.84
CA SER A 67 1.21 -5.90 -22.88
C SER A 67 1.08 -4.42 -22.55
N SER A 68 1.06 -3.55 -23.57
CA SER A 68 0.85 -2.10 -23.39
C SER A 68 -0.48 -1.77 -22.70
N ARG A 69 -1.52 -2.58 -22.94
CA ARG A 69 -2.81 -2.45 -22.26
C ARG A 69 -2.68 -2.72 -20.76
N THR A 70 -1.94 -3.75 -20.38
CA THR A 70 -1.66 -4.06 -18.98
C THR A 70 -0.93 -2.89 -18.31
N TYR A 71 0.09 -2.31 -18.96
CA TYR A 71 0.78 -1.13 -18.44
C TYR A 71 -0.13 0.07 -18.25
N LEU A 72 -1.07 0.33 -19.17
CA LEU A 72 -2.03 1.42 -19.02
C LEU A 72 -2.93 1.22 -17.79
N PHE A 73 -3.48 0.02 -17.59
CA PHE A 73 -4.31 -0.25 -16.41
C PHE A 73 -3.49 -0.22 -15.11
N LEU A 74 -2.24 -0.68 -15.12
CA LEU A 74 -1.34 -0.58 -13.96
C LEU A 74 -1.00 0.88 -13.64
N LEU A 75 -0.77 1.72 -14.65
CA LEU A 75 -0.54 3.14 -14.47
C LEU A 75 -1.77 3.82 -13.87
N LEU A 76 -2.95 3.60 -14.45
CA LEU A 76 -4.21 4.17 -13.95
C LEU A 76 -4.51 3.70 -12.52
N SER A 77 -4.29 2.42 -12.23
CA SER A 77 -4.42 1.88 -10.88
C SER A 77 -3.44 2.53 -9.92
N GLY A 78 -2.18 2.69 -10.31
CA GLY A 78 -1.15 3.34 -9.50
C GLY A 78 -1.48 4.81 -9.19
N LEU A 79 -1.97 5.55 -10.19
CA LEU A 79 -2.46 6.91 -10.01
C LEU A 79 -3.66 6.97 -9.05
N ALA A 80 -4.61 6.05 -9.19
CA ALA A 80 -5.75 5.96 -8.29
C ALA A 80 -5.33 5.64 -6.85
N THR A 81 -4.38 4.71 -6.65
CA THR A 81 -3.80 4.40 -5.33
C THR A 81 -3.08 5.61 -4.73
N GLY A 82 -2.25 6.31 -5.52
CA GLY A 82 -1.56 7.50 -5.06
C GLY A 82 -2.53 8.62 -4.64
N ALA A 83 -3.54 8.90 -5.47
CA ALA A 83 -4.58 9.88 -5.15
C ALA A 83 -5.36 9.50 -3.88
N SER A 84 -5.70 8.21 -3.72
CA SER A 84 -6.35 7.69 -2.52
C SER A 84 -5.49 7.92 -1.26
N TRP A 85 -4.18 7.68 -1.33
CA TRP A 85 -3.29 7.92 -0.19
C TRP A 85 -3.18 9.39 0.19
N LEU A 86 -3.09 10.29 -0.80
CA LEU A 86 -3.06 11.74 -0.53
C LEU A 86 -4.33 12.19 0.22
N CYS A 87 -5.50 11.74 -0.23
CA CYS A 87 -6.77 12.02 0.44
C CYS A 87 -6.81 11.40 1.86
N TYR A 88 -6.45 10.12 1.98
CA TYR A 88 -6.50 9.39 3.25
C TYR A 88 -5.55 9.97 4.30
N PHE A 89 -4.30 10.27 3.95
CA PHE A 89 -3.34 10.82 4.89
C PHE A 89 -3.63 12.25 5.26
N ARG A 90 -4.18 13.04 4.34
CA ARG A 90 -4.68 14.37 4.67
C ARG A 90 -5.86 14.28 5.65
N ALA A 91 -6.78 13.33 5.47
CA ALA A 91 -7.86 13.07 6.41
C ALA A 91 -7.33 12.62 7.79
N LEU A 92 -6.37 11.70 7.83
CA LEU A 92 -5.72 11.28 9.07
C LEU A 92 -4.99 12.42 9.77
N LYS A 93 -4.40 13.37 9.03
CA LYS A 93 -3.75 14.52 9.66
C LYS A 93 -4.78 15.40 10.38
N LEU A 94 -5.93 15.61 9.75
CA LEU A 94 -7.00 16.49 10.26
C LEU A 94 -7.89 15.85 11.33
N GLY A 95 -8.11 14.53 11.29
CA GLY A 95 -9.04 13.80 12.16
C GLY A 95 -8.40 12.67 12.97
N ASP A 96 -9.19 12.03 13.82
CA ASP A 96 -8.74 10.89 14.62
C ASP A 96 -8.62 9.61 13.78
N ALA A 97 -7.56 8.84 14.01
CA ALA A 97 -7.37 7.56 13.31
C ALA A 97 -8.54 6.58 13.51
N ALA A 98 -9.16 6.59 14.70
CA ALA A 98 -10.33 5.76 15.02
C ALA A 98 -11.58 6.09 14.19
N ARG A 99 -11.69 7.31 13.64
CA ARG A 99 -12.80 7.73 12.78
C ARG A 99 -12.48 7.59 11.30
N VAL A 100 -11.23 7.84 10.93
CA VAL A 100 -10.80 7.84 9.52
C VAL A 100 -10.46 6.44 9.02
N ALA A 101 -9.90 5.56 9.83
CA ALA A 101 -9.48 4.22 9.38
C ALA A 101 -10.64 3.27 9.02
N PRO A 102 -11.82 3.31 9.68
CA PRO A 102 -12.95 2.47 9.30
C PRO A 102 -13.76 2.97 8.08
N LEU A 103 -13.58 4.22 7.65
CA LEU A 103 -14.25 4.82 6.49
C LEU A 103 -13.41 4.64 5.22
#